data_AF-A0A2A3YAM2-F1
#
_entry.id   AF-A0A2A3YAM2-F1
#
_cell.length_a   1.000
_cell.length_b   1.000
_cell.length_c   1.000
_cell.angle_alpha   90.00
_cell.angle_beta   90.00
_cell.angle_gamma   90.00
#
_symmetry.space_group_name_H-M   'P 1'
#
loop_
_entity.id
_entity.type
_entity.pdbx_description
1 polymer ?
#
loop_
_entity_poly.entity_id
_entity_poly.type
_entity_poly.pdbx_seq_one_letter_code
_entity_poly.pdbx_strand_id
1 'polypeptide(L)'
;MKNDRWEKIMMFQATLDSVAFQLDDAQSTTRFAIEQLSSINSLTWRSMAGKAFASEVSQLSDRLIALTKALGEAESYLSLAIREMNALEAQILDQRMAS
;
A
#
# COMPACT_ATOMS: atom_id res chain seq x y z
N MET A 1 17.80 -17.32 26.77
CA MET A 1 16.59 -17.83 26.07
C MET A 1 15.34 -16.94 26.18
N LYS A 2 15.18 -16.06 27.19
CA LYS A 2 14.04 -15.09 27.21
C LYS A 2 14.19 -13.91 26.24
N ASN A 3 15.42 -13.57 25.80
CA ASN A 3 15.69 -12.39 24.95
C ASN A 3 15.26 -12.58 23.48
N ASP A 4 15.66 -13.68 22.82
CA ASP A 4 15.34 -13.96 21.41
C ASP A 4 13.85 -13.91 21.04
N ARG A 5 12.96 -14.19 22.00
CA ARG A 5 11.53 -14.28 21.71
C ARG A 5 10.88 -12.90 21.57
N TRP A 6 11.21 -11.98 22.48
CA TRP A 6 10.73 -10.61 22.41
C TRP A 6 11.35 -9.87 21.23
N GLU A 7 12.60 -10.19 20.90
CA GLU A 7 13.26 -9.70 19.69
C GLU A 7 12.54 -10.18 18.43
N LYS A 8 12.15 -11.46 18.34
CA LYS A 8 11.41 -11.98 17.16
C LYS A 8 10.01 -11.39 17.01
N ILE A 9 9.28 -11.19 18.11
CA ILE A 9 7.96 -10.53 18.07
C ILE A 9 8.10 -9.06 17.65
N MET A 10 9.08 -8.35 18.22
CA MET A 10 9.39 -6.97 17.80
C MET A 10 9.81 -6.89 16.33
N MET A 11 10.63 -7.82 15.83
CA MET A 11 11.01 -7.86 14.42
C MET A 11 9.83 -8.14 13.51
N PHE A 12 8.88 -8.99 13.93
CA PHE A 12 7.68 -9.28 13.16
C PHE A 12 6.75 -8.06 13.07
N GLN A 13 6.46 -7.40 14.20
CA GLN A 13 5.66 -6.18 14.21
C GLN A 13 6.33 -5.06 13.40
N ALA A 14 7.63 -4.86 13.57
CA ALA A 14 8.39 -3.88 12.79
C ALA A 14 8.36 -4.17 11.29
N THR A 15 8.34 -5.45 10.89
CA THR A 15 8.19 -5.83 9.48
C THR A 15 6.81 -5.45 8.95
N LEU A 16 5.74 -5.73 9.69
CA LEU A 16 4.38 -5.38 9.28
C LEU A 16 4.18 -3.86 9.19
N ASP A 17 4.72 -3.12 10.16
CA ASP A 17 4.71 -1.66 10.16
C ASP A 17 5.49 -1.10 8.95
N SER A 18 6.64 -1.71 8.62
CA SER A 18 7.42 -1.34 7.44
C SER A 18 6.65 -1.62 6.13
N VAL A 19 5.94 -2.74 6.03
CA VAL A 19 5.14 -3.05 4.85
C VAL A 19 3.96 -2.09 4.73
N ALA A 20 3.29 -1.75 5.84
CA ALA A 20 2.21 -0.77 5.86
C ALA A 20 2.70 0.61 5.37
N PHE A 21 3.85 1.06 5.88
CA PHE A 21 4.48 2.30 5.44
C PHE A 21 4.81 2.29 3.94
N GLN A 22 5.37 1.19 3.42
CA GLN A 22 5.69 1.07 2.00
C GLN A 22 4.45 1.10 1.10
N LEU A 23 3.34 0.52 1.55
CA LEU A 23 2.07 0.57 0.83
C LEU A 23 1.49 1.99 0.79
N ASP A 24 1.54 2.71 1.92
CA ASP A 24 1.09 4.10 2.00
C ASP A 24 1.94 5.04 1.12
N ASP A 25 3.26 4.90 1.16
CA ASP A 25 4.19 5.68 0.33
C ASP A 25 3.96 5.42 -1.17
N ALA A 26 3.77 4.16 -1.56
CA ALA A 26 3.46 3.78 -2.93
C ALA A 26 2.13 4.38 -3.40
N GLN A 27 1.09 4.38 -2.55
CA GLN A 27 -0.19 5.01 -2.88
C GLN A 27 -0.04 6.52 -3.05
N SER A 28 0.65 7.19 -2.13
CA SER A 28 0.87 8.63 -2.17
C SER A 28 1.64 9.05 -3.41
N THR A 29 2.71 8.33 -3.75
CA THR A 29 3.49 8.54 -4.97
C THR A 29 2.64 8.31 -6.23
N THR A 30 1.80 7.27 -6.23
CA THR A 30 0.93 6.96 -7.38
C THR A 30 -0.14 8.03 -7.59
N ARG A 31 -0.77 8.52 -6.51
CA ARG A 31 -1.74 9.63 -6.57
C ARG A 31 -1.11 10.89 -7.14
N PHE A 32 0.09 11.25 -6.66
CA PHE A 32 0.82 12.38 -7.20
C PHE A 32 1.10 12.23 -8.70
N ALA A 33 1.54 11.04 -9.15
CA ALA A 33 1.76 10.79 -10.58
C ALA A 33 0.46 10.94 -11.41
N ILE A 34 -0.68 10.47 -10.91
CA ILE A 34 -1.99 10.65 -11.55
C ILE A 34 -2.32 12.15 -11.71
N GLU A 35 -2.10 12.96 -10.68
CA GLU A 35 -2.34 14.41 -10.73
C GLU A 35 -1.46 15.10 -11.79
N GLN A 36 -0.19 14.69 -11.90
CA GLN A 36 0.72 15.21 -12.94
C GLN A 36 0.23 14.82 -14.34
N LEU A 37 -0.20 13.57 -14.54
CA LEU A 37 -0.73 13.11 -15.84
C LEU A 37 -2.04 13.82 -16.20
N SER A 38 -2.93 14.04 -15.23
CA SER A 38 -4.16 14.82 -15.42
C SER A 38 -3.87 16.24 -15.87
N SER A 39 -2.84 16.87 -15.29
CA SER A 39 -2.38 18.21 -15.66
C SER A 39 -1.89 18.24 -17.12
N ILE A 40 -1.11 17.24 -17.55
CA ILE A 40 -0.65 17.10 -18.94
C ILE A 40 -1.84 16.88 -19.89
N ASN A 41 -2.81 16.06 -19.50
CA ASN A 41 -3.98 15.75 -20.33
C ASN A 41 -4.91 16.95 -20.54
N SER A 42 -4.91 17.92 -19.61
CA SER A 42 -5.70 19.16 -19.73
C SER A 42 -5.20 20.13 -20.81
N LEU A 43 -3.99 19.91 -21.35
CA LEU A 43 -3.41 20.75 -22.38
C LEU A 43 -4.10 20.56 -23.74
N THR A 44 -4.06 21.58 -24.59
CA THR A 44 -4.65 21.50 -25.93
C THR A 44 -3.69 20.85 -26.94
N TRP A 45 -4.05 19.68 -27.45
CA TRP A 45 -3.25 18.91 -28.42
C TRP A 45 -3.85 18.98 -29.84
N ARG A 46 -3.30 19.87 -30.68
CA ARG A 46 -3.84 20.12 -32.03
C ARG A 46 -3.32 19.18 -33.11
N SER A 47 -2.07 18.74 -33.00
CA SER A 47 -1.45 17.85 -33.99
C SER A 47 -1.88 16.40 -33.79
N MET A 48 -1.78 15.58 -34.84
CA MET A 48 -2.02 14.14 -34.75
C MET A 48 -1.10 13.47 -33.72
N ALA A 49 0.19 13.84 -33.72
CA ALA A 49 1.15 13.37 -32.73
C ALA A 49 0.75 13.78 -31.30
N GLY A 50 0.27 15.01 -31.10
CA GLY A 50 -0.20 15.47 -29.78
C GLY A 50 -1.41 14.69 -29.29
N LYS A 51 -2.37 14.39 -30.17
CA LYS A 51 -3.54 13.58 -29.83
C LYS A 51 -3.15 12.14 -29.46
N ALA A 52 -2.19 11.54 -30.18
CA ALA A 52 -1.67 10.23 -29.86
C ALA A 52 -0.96 10.22 -28.49
N PHE A 53 -0.13 11.23 -28.22
CA PHE A 53 0.50 11.42 -26.91
C PHE A 53 -0.53 11.53 -25.77
N ALA A 54 -1.57 12.35 -25.94
CA ALA A 54 -2.64 12.49 -24.95
C ALA A 54 -3.38 11.17 -24.69
N SER A 55 -3.59 10.36 -25.74
CA SER A 55 -4.17 9.01 -25.61
C SER A 55 -3.29 8.07 -24.77
N GLU A 56 -1.98 8.10 -24.97
CA GLU A 56 -1.04 7.30 -24.15
C GLU A 56 -0.98 7.77 -22.69
N VAL A 57 -1.00 9.10 -22.47
CA VAL A 57 -1.08 9.69 -21.13
C VAL A 57 -2.35 9.27 -20.40
N SER A 58 -3.50 9.27 -21.08
CA SER A 58 -4.78 8.81 -20.52
C SER A 58 -4.73 7.34 -20.14
N GLN A 59 -4.23 6.47 -21.04
CA GLN A 59 -4.09 5.04 -20.75
C GLN A 59 -3.16 4.77 -19.56
N LEU A 60 -2.06 5.52 -19.45
CA LEU A 60 -1.16 5.42 -18.30
C LEU A 60 -1.87 5.85 -17.01
N SER A 61 -2.62 6.96 -17.04
CA SER A 61 -3.41 7.42 -15.89
C SER A 61 -4.39 6.34 -15.42
N ASP A 62 -5.12 5.70 -16.34
CA ASP A 62 -6.07 4.63 -16.00
C ASP A 62 -5.39 3.43 -15.33
N ARG A 63 -4.20 3.05 -15.81
CA ARG A 63 -3.39 1.98 -15.20
C ARG A 63 -2.93 2.35 -13.79
N LEU A 64 -2.53 3.61 -13.55
CA LEU A 64 -2.14 4.07 -12.22
C LEU A 64 -3.32 4.17 -11.25
N ILE A 65 -4.51 4.53 -11.73
CA ILE A 65 -5.75 4.48 -10.94
C ILE A 65 -6.04 3.04 -10.49
N ALA A 66 -5.95 2.08 -11.41
CA ALA A 66 -6.11 0.66 -11.09
C ALA A 66 -5.06 0.17 -10.07
N LEU A 67 -3.80 0.58 -10.23
CA LEU A 67 -2.73 0.28 -9.27
C LEU A 67 -3.03 0.83 -7.88
N THR A 68 -3.48 2.09 -7.79
CA THR A 68 -3.84 2.71 -6.50
C THR A 68 -4.94 1.94 -5.79
N LYS A 69 -5.94 1.44 -6.54
CA LYS A 69 -6.98 0.58 -5.98
C LYS A 69 -6.41 -0.73 -5.43
N ALA A 70 -5.55 -1.41 -6.19
CA ALA A 70 -4.92 -2.65 -5.76
C ALA A 70 -4.03 -2.46 -4.51
N LEU A 71 -3.31 -1.33 -4.43
CA LEU A 71 -2.53 -0.97 -3.25
C LEU A 71 -3.42 -0.74 -2.02
N GLY A 72 -4.57 -0.08 -2.17
CA GLY A 72 -5.54 0.09 -1.07
C GLY A 72 -6.19 -1.21 -0.61
N GLU A 73 -6.44 -2.15 -1.53
CA GLU A 73 -6.88 -3.50 -1.19
C GLU A 73 -5.80 -4.26 -0.40
N ALA A 74 -4.53 -4.18 -0.82
CA ALA A 74 -3.41 -4.78 -0.10
C ALA A 74 -3.23 -4.22 1.32
N GLU A 75 -3.35 -2.91 1.49
CA GLU A 75 -3.31 -2.25 2.81
C GLU A 75 -4.45 -2.71 3.72
N SER A 76 -5.66 -2.86 3.16
CA SER A 76 -6.83 -3.36 3.89
C SER A 76 -6.60 -4.81 4.37
N TYR A 77 -6.07 -5.68 3.51
CA TYR A 77 -5.72 -7.05 3.90
C TYR A 77 -4.63 -7.09 4.96
N LEU A 78 -3.58 -6.28 4.82
CA LEU A 78 -2.52 -6.18 5.81
C LEU A 78 -3.07 -5.75 7.17
N SER A 79 -3.95 -4.75 7.19
CA SER A 79 -4.59 -4.26 8.42
C SER A 79 -5.45 -5.32 9.10
N LEU A 80 -6.19 -6.12 8.33
CA LEU A 80 -6.95 -7.25 8.84
C LEU A 80 -6.03 -8.33 9.42
N ALA A 81 -4.99 -8.71 8.69
CA ALA A 81 -4.02 -9.69 9.14
C ALA A 81 -3.33 -9.26 10.46
N ILE A 82 -2.91 -7.99 10.56
CA ILE A 82 -2.33 -7.45 11.81
C ILE A 82 -3.29 -7.61 12.99
N ARG A 83 -4.58 -7.30 12.80
CA ARG A 83 -5.59 -7.44 13.86
C ARG A 83 -5.78 -8.89 14.28
N GLU A 84 -5.88 -9.81 13.33
CA GLU A 84 -6.02 -11.24 13.61
C GLU A 84 -4.81 -11.79 14.36
N MET A 85 -3.60 -11.41 13.95
CA MET A 85 -2.38 -11.83 14.61
C MET A 85 -2.28 -11.29 16.05
N ASN A 86 -2.63 -10.03 16.28
CA ASN A 86 -2.67 -9.45 17.61
C ASN A 86 -3.71 -10.14 18.52
N ALA A 87 -4.86 -10.51 17.96
CA ALA A 87 -5.89 -11.25 18.70
C ALA A 87 -5.41 -12.66 19.08
N LEU A 88 -4.73 -13.36 18.17
CA LEU A 88 -4.13 -14.66 18.44
C LEU A 88 -3.02 -14.57 19.49
N GLU A 89 -2.19 -13.53 19.44
CA GLU A 89 -1.16 -13.29 20.45
C GLU A 89 -1.76 -13.09 21.85
N ALA A 90 -2.82 -12.27 21.96
CA ALA A 90 -3.53 -12.07 23.21
C ALA A 90 -4.11 -13.38 23.77
N GLN A 91 -4.74 -14.21 22.94
CA GLN A 91 -5.26 -15.52 23.35
C GLN A 91 -4.15 -16.46 23.86
N ILE A 92 -2.99 -16.47 23.20
CA ILE A 92 -1.84 -17.27 23.62
C ILE A 92 -1.31 -16.80 24.98
N LEU A 93 -1.30 -15.49 25.25
CA LEU A 93 -0.88 -14.93 26.53
C LEU A 93 -1.86 -15.30 27.64
N ASP A 94 -3.16 -15.17 27.41
CA ASP A 94 -4.21 -15.51 28.39
C ASP A 94 -4.17 -17.00 28.77
N GLN A 95 -4.06 -17.89 27.79
CA GLN A 95 -3.94 -19.34 28.03
C GLN A 95 -2.72 -19.69 28.89
N ARG A 96 -1.63 -18.94 28.74
CA ARG A 96 -0.40 -19.14 29.51
C ARG A 96 -0.44 -18.61 30.91
N MET A 97 -1.20 -17.54 31.16
CA MET A 97 -1.40 -17.03 32.53
C MET A 97 -2.40 -17.88 33.32
N ALA A 98 -3.29 -18.58 32.62
CA ALA A 98 -4.24 -19.52 33.21
C ALA A 98 -3.62 -20.91 33.51
N SER A 99 -2.37 -21.16 33.10
CA SER A 99 -1.61 -22.40 33.32
C SER A 99 -0.53 -22.21 34.37
#